data_AF-A0A952VFE2-F1
#
_entry.id   AF-A0A952VFE2-F1
#
_cell.length_a   1.000
_cell.length_b   1.000
_cell.length_c   1.000
_cell.angle_alpha   90.00
_cell.angle_beta   90.00
_cell.angle_gamma   90.00
#
_symmetry.space_group_name_H-M   'P 1'
#
loop_
_entity.id
_entity.type
_entity.pdbx_description
1 polymer ?
#
loop_
_entity_poly.entity_id
_entity_poly.type
_entity_poly.pdbx_seq_one_letter_code
_entity_poly.pdbx_strand_id
1 'polypeptide(L)'
;MRQVIVRLILAVVIVDVTLMGCVDRIVEPADVFGDVQQGETYSPASRMIDDWYAIEAIDTQTFAINEPKSSQYNTSYLLVGETRSLMFDAGSGERPAGSRSMREVAELYTGTKPISLILSHFHYDHISDAAAFDGVTLIDRPDIRATIKDGVYTIGPLESHGMDWRPLKVAHLVADGEVLDLGGRTVEVFNLPGHTAESVVLFDRHRNQVFAGDFVYRHLGGIIAFASGSDLRAYKENSTRLLHLTNADTRFFGAHGIPRFERDWLALLDRELDKIIKGAATYRYAAHYLAPGIPWRVYQNGDLSIYTTPLVDPPVFWSKWTGLLVVTMGLLFLYLLYRIAANRF
;
A
#
# COMPACT_ATOMS: atom_id res chain seq x y z
N MET A 1 0.53 -40.89 -36.60
CA MET A 1 1.37 -39.70 -36.34
C MET A 1 0.54 -38.42 -36.16
N ARG A 2 -0.31 -38.03 -37.12
CA ARG A 2 -1.18 -36.83 -37.04
C ARG A 2 -2.08 -36.78 -35.79
N GLN A 3 -2.68 -37.91 -35.40
CA GLN A 3 -3.53 -38.00 -34.20
C GLN A 3 -2.76 -37.86 -32.87
N VAL A 4 -1.48 -38.24 -32.83
CA VAL A 4 -0.64 -38.13 -31.60
C VAL A 4 -0.23 -36.68 -31.37
N ILE A 5 0.13 -35.97 -32.44
CA ILE A 5 0.46 -34.53 -32.39
C ILE A 5 -0.76 -33.71 -31.97
N VAL A 6 -1.95 -34.01 -32.50
CA VAL A 6 -3.19 -33.33 -32.10
C VAL A 6 -3.50 -33.56 -30.63
N ARG A 7 -3.30 -34.77 -30.09
CA ARG A 7 -3.52 -35.08 -28.66
C ARG A 7 -2.51 -34.37 -27.75
N LEU A 8 -1.27 -34.21 -28.18
CA LEU A 8 -0.24 -33.47 -27.43
C LEU A 8 -0.51 -31.96 -27.42
N ILE A 9 -0.94 -31.37 -28.54
CA ILE A 9 -1.37 -29.97 -28.59
C ILE A 9 -2.60 -29.77 -27.71
N LEU A 10 -3.57 -30.68 -27.77
CA LEU A 10 -4.73 -30.64 -26.88
C LEU A 10 -4.33 -30.72 -25.40
N ALA A 11 -3.36 -31.57 -25.05
CA ALA A 11 -2.89 -31.71 -23.67
C ALA A 11 -2.20 -30.43 -23.16
N VAL A 12 -1.40 -29.75 -23.99
CA VAL A 12 -0.78 -28.47 -23.64
C VAL A 12 -1.85 -27.38 -23.47
N VAL A 13 -2.81 -27.29 -24.40
CA VAL A 13 -3.93 -26.34 -24.30
C VAL A 13 -4.80 -26.62 -23.07
N ILE A 14 -5.06 -27.89 -22.75
CA ILE A 14 -5.82 -28.26 -21.54
C ILE A 14 -5.04 -27.87 -20.29
N VAL A 15 -3.73 -28.11 -20.22
CA VAL A 15 -2.88 -27.71 -19.10
C VAL A 15 -2.90 -26.18 -18.91
N ASP A 16 -2.74 -25.41 -19.99
CA ASP A 16 -2.81 -23.95 -19.97
C ASP A 16 -4.19 -23.43 -19.53
N VAL A 17 -5.28 -24.07 -19.99
CA VAL A 17 -6.66 -23.73 -19.60
C VAL A 17 -6.92 -24.10 -18.13
N THR A 18 -6.40 -25.23 -17.61
CA THR A 18 -6.50 -25.57 -16.19
C THR A 18 -5.66 -24.64 -15.30
N LEU A 19 -4.52 -24.16 -15.77
CA LEU A 19 -3.71 -23.16 -15.06
C LEU A 19 -4.40 -21.78 -15.05
N MET A 20 -5.06 -21.39 -16.15
CA MET A 20 -5.94 -20.21 -16.18
C MET A 20 -7.17 -20.35 -15.28
N GLY A 21 -7.70 -21.57 -15.11
CA GLY A 21 -8.81 -21.86 -14.19
C GLY A 21 -8.43 -21.94 -12.71
N CYS A 22 -7.13 -21.83 -12.36
CA CYS A 22 -6.66 -21.80 -10.97
C CYS A 22 -6.49 -20.38 -10.41
N VAL A 23 -6.66 -19.35 -11.24
CA VAL A 23 -6.64 -17.96 -10.81
C VAL A 23 -8.08 -17.47 -10.81
N ASP A 24 -8.69 -17.44 -9.63
CA ASP A 24 -9.97 -16.76 -9.47
C ASP A 24 -9.83 -15.31 -9.92
N ARG A 25 -10.90 -14.82 -10.57
CA ARG A 25 -11.14 -13.46 -11.08
C ARG A 25 -10.22 -12.39 -10.47
N ILE A 26 -9.55 -11.62 -11.34
CA ILE A 26 -8.83 -10.40 -10.96
C ILE A 26 -9.80 -9.50 -10.18
N VAL A 27 -9.40 -9.06 -8.98
CA VAL A 27 -10.13 -8.00 -8.29
C VAL A 27 -9.90 -6.73 -9.09
N GLU A 28 -10.89 -6.35 -9.89
CA GLU A 28 -10.85 -5.13 -10.69
C GLU A 28 -11.17 -3.93 -9.80
N PRO A 29 -10.71 -2.71 -10.13
CA PRO A 29 -11.14 -1.49 -9.46
C PRO A 29 -12.66 -1.44 -9.23
N ALA A 30 -13.48 -1.82 -10.22
CA ALA A 30 -14.94 -1.84 -10.08
C ALA A 30 -15.48 -2.79 -8.99
N ASP A 31 -14.75 -3.86 -8.64
CA ASP A 31 -15.10 -4.79 -7.55
C ASP A 31 -14.74 -4.23 -6.17
N VAL A 32 -13.96 -3.14 -6.12
CA VAL A 32 -13.37 -2.55 -4.92
C VAL A 32 -14.15 -1.33 -4.42
N PHE A 33 -14.98 -0.70 -5.25
CA PHE A 33 -15.52 0.62 -4.90
C PHE A 33 -17.03 0.68 -4.71
N GLY A 34 -17.80 -0.31 -5.16
CA GLY A 34 -19.26 -0.35 -4.92
C GLY A 34 -19.94 0.97 -5.29
N ASP A 35 -20.50 1.67 -4.29
CA ASP A 35 -21.17 2.97 -4.42
C ASP A 35 -20.22 4.20 -4.48
N VAL A 36 -18.93 4.04 -4.17
CA VAL A 36 -17.93 5.11 -4.32
C VAL A 36 -17.52 5.14 -5.80
N GLN A 37 -18.10 6.06 -6.55
CA GLN A 37 -17.71 6.23 -7.97
C GLN A 37 -16.38 6.96 -8.06
N GLN A 38 -15.42 6.40 -8.80
CA GLN A 38 -14.14 7.06 -9.07
C GLN A 38 -14.39 8.47 -9.61
N GLY A 39 -13.75 9.47 -8.99
CA GLY A 39 -13.92 10.87 -9.37
C GLY A 39 -15.06 11.61 -8.67
N GLU A 40 -15.86 10.95 -7.82
CA GLU A 40 -16.76 11.61 -6.88
C GLU A 40 -16.10 11.76 -5.49
N THR A 41 -16.64 12.64 -4.66
CA THR A 41 -16.13 12.87 -3.30
C THR A 41 -16.37 11.64 -2.40
N TYR A 42 -15.40 11.30 -1.54
CA TYR A 42 -15.45 10.11 -0.65
C TYR A 42 -16.64 10.11 0.31
N SER A 43 -17.12 11.29 0.67
CA SER A 43 -18.30 11.46 1.50
C SER A 43 -19.07 12.72 1.08
N PRO A 44 -20.35 12.86 1.44
CA PRO A 44 -21.09 14.11 1.26
C PRO A 44 -20.52 15.30 2.05
N ALA A 45 -19.66 15.05 3.04
CA ALA A 45 -18.96 16.09 3.80
C ALA A 45 -17.69 16.58 3.10
N SER A 46 -17.20 15.84 2.10
CA SER A 46 -16.08 16.24 1.27
C SER A 46 -16.50 17.32 0.25
N ARG A 47 -15.59 18.26 -0.03
CA ARG A 47 -15.75 19.29 -1.07
C ARG A 47 -14.55 19.28 -2.00
N MET A 48 -14.78 19.23 -3.31
CA MET A 48 -13.72 19.42 -4.32
C MET A 48 -13.10 20.82 -4.19
N ILE A 49 -11.77 20.86 -4.15
CA ILE A 49 -10.94 22.07 -4.11
C ILE A 49 -10.47 22.46 -5.50
N ASP A 50 -10.22 21.46 -6.34
CA ASP A 50 -9.99 21.55 -7.77
C ASP A 50 -10.46 20.23 -8.43
N ASP A 51 -9.96 19.93 -9.64
CA ASP A 51 -10.34 18.70 -10.36
C ASP A 51 -9.65 17.43 -9.82
N TRP A 52 -8.77 17.56 -8.82
CA TRP A 52 -8.02 16.46 -8.25
C TRP A 52 -8.30 16.24 -6.77
N TYR A 53 -8.20 17.27 -5.94
CA TYR A 53 -8.30 17.15 -4.49
C TYR A 53 -9.70 17.43 -3.97
N ALA A 54 -10.18 16.58 -3.07
CA ALA A 54 -11.35 16.84 -2.22
C ALA A 54 -10.90 16.99 -0.76
N ILE A 55 -11.50 17.93 -0.03
CA ILE A 55 -11.24 18.10 1.41
C ILE A 55 -12.47 17.70 2.20
N GLU A 56 -12.26 16.89 3.24
CA GLU A 56 -13.21 16.66 4.32
C GLU A 56 -12.68 17.24 5.62
N ALA A 57 -13.48 18.08 6.29
CA ALA A 57 -13.20 18.47 7.66
C ALA A 57 -13.66 17.36 8.62
N ILE A 58 -12.70 16.63 9.21
CA ILE A 58 -12.98 15.62 10.25
C ILE A 58 -13.40 16.31 11.55
N ASP A 59 -12.74 17.43 11.87
CA ASP A 59 -13.11 18.38 12.91
C ASP A 59 -12.57 19.78 12.57
N THR A 60 -12.68 20.75 13.48
CA THR A 60 -12.27 22.14 13.25
C THR A 60 -10.78 22.33 13.00
N GLN A 61 -9.94 21.33 13.31
CA GLN A 61 -8.49 21.39 13.21
C GLN A 61 -7.90 20.20 12.47
N THR A 62 -8.73 19.30 11.92
CA THR A 62 -8.28 18.06 11.28
C THR A 62 -8.97 17.91 9.92
N PHE A 63 -8.17 17.73 8.87
CA PHE A 63 -8.67 17.65 7.50
C PHE A 63 -8.13 16.39 6.82
N ALA A 64 -9.00 15.66 6.14
CA ALA A 64 -8.60 14.65 5.16
C ALA A 64 -8.50 15.32 3.78
N ILE A 65 -7.36 15.14 3.13
CA ILE A 65 -7.08 15.58 1.76
C ILE A 65 -7.12 14.35 0.87
N ASN A 66 -8.24 14.18 0.18
CA ASN A 66 -8.56 13.00 -0.59
C ASN A 66 -8.23 13.20 -2.07
N GLU A 67 -7.76 12.14 -2.74
CA GLU A 67 -7.47 12.11 -4.17
C GLU A 67 -8.46 11.15 -4.87
N PRO A 68 -9.73 11.53 -5.09
CA PRO A 68 -10.81 10.66 -5.58
C PRO A 68 -10.59 10.07 -6.98
N LYS A 69 -9.63 10.59 -7.73
CA LYS A 69 -9.25 10.10 -9.06
C LYS A 69 -7.95 9.29 -9.06
N SER A 70 -7.25 9.20 -7.94
CA SER A 70 -6.05 8.36 -7.81
C SER A 70 -6.40 6.88 -7.96
N SER A 71 -5.44 6.09 -8.44
CA SER A 71 -5.61 4.65 -8.70
C SER A 71 -5.89 3.82 -7.43
N GLN A 72 -5.49 4.31 -6.25
CA GLN A 72 -5.65 3.63 -4.96
C GLN A 72 -6.50 4.42 -3.96
N TYR A 73 -7.17 5.48 -4.41
CA TYR A 73 -8.03 6.28 -3.56
C TYR A 73 -7.28 6.81 -2.32
N ASN A 74 -6.18 7.51 -2.59
CA ASN A 74 -5.27 8.05 -1.59
C ASN A 74 -5.93 9.15 -0.75
N THR A 75 -5.61 9.13 0.54
CA THR A 75 -5.99 10.15 1.52
C THR A 75 -4.77 10.50 2.35
N SER A 76 -4.45 11.79 2.40
CA SER A 76 -3.44 12.37 3.30
C SER A 76 -4.11 13.26 4.35
N TYR A 77 -3.44 13.55 5.46
CA TYR A 77 -4.08 14.25 6.59
C TYR A 77 -3.35 15.50 7.01
N LEU A 78 -4.10 16.57 7.29
CA LEU A 78 -3.59 17.81 7.84
C LEU A 78 -4.11 18.01 9.27
N LEU A 79 -3.18 18.10 10.21
CA LEU A 79 -3.44 18.35 11.63
C LEU A 79 -2.97 19.77 11.97
N VAL A 80 -3.91 20.66 12.29
CA VAL A 80 -3.63 22.08 12.54
C VAL A 80 -3.60 22.35 14.04
N GLY A 81 -2.47 22.81 14.56
CA GLY A 81 -2.37 23.36 15.91
C GLY A 81 -2.45 24.89 15.91
N GLU A 82 -2.16 25.52 17.04
CA GLU A 82 -2.18 26.97 17.22
C GLU A 82 -0.93 27.64 16.62
N THR A 83 0.23 26.97 16.67
CA THR A 83 1.52 27.55 16.26
C THR A 83 2.10 26.94 14.99
N ARG A 84 1.77 25.68 14.68
CA ARG A 84 2.20 24.98 13.46
C ARG A 84 1.18 23.93 13.04
N SER A 85 1.35 23.40 11.83
CA SER A 85 0.53 22.31 11.30
C SER A 85 1.41 21.13 10.89
N LEU A 86 0.85 19.94 10.94
CA LEU A 86 1.50 18.69 10.54
C LEU A 86 0.74 18.10 9.35
N MET A 87 1.43 17.94 8.23
CA MET A 87 0.97 17.16 7.09
C MET A 87 1.45 15.72 7.27
N PHE A 88 0.55 14.76 7.12
CA PHE A 88 0.83 13.33 7.12
C PHE A 88 0.58 12.79 5.70
N ASP A 89 1.67 12.36 5.06
CA ASP A 89 1.77 12.01 3.65
C ASP A 89 1.66 13.17 2.65
N ALA A 90 2.16 12.94 1.44
CA ALA A 90 2.30 13.89 0.34
C ALA A 90 1.65 13.41 -0.96
N GLY A 91 0.66 12.52 -0.85
CA GLY A 91 -0.22 12.09 -1.94
C GLY A 91 0.42 11.25 -3.04
N SER A 92 -0.42 10.87 -4.01
CA SER A 92 -0.10 9.81 -4.98
C SER A 92 0.76 10.28 -6.15
N GLY A 93 0.74 11.58 -6.42
CA GLY A 93 1.43 12.16 -7.57
C GLY A 93 0.73 11.93 -8.91
N GLU A 94 -0.39 11.20 -8.94
CA GLU A 94 -1.14 10.89 -10.17
C GLU A 94 -1.92 12.09 -10.73
N ARG A 95 -1.87 13.24 -10.04
CA ARG A 95 -2.62 14.44 -10.42
C ARG A 95 -2.22 14.98 -11.79
N PRO A 96 -3.17 15.53 -12.57
CA PRO A 96 -2.86 16.19 -13.83
C PRO A 96 -1.88 17.36 -13.65
N ALA A 97 -1.01 17.56 -14.63
CA ALA A 97 -0.11 18.71 -14.67
C ALA A 97 -0.90 20.03 -14.56
N GLY A 98 -0.45 20.94 -13.70
CA GLY A 98 -1.11 22.22 -13.42
C GLY A 98 -2.15 22.17 -12.30
N SER A 99 -2.46 20.98 -11.74
CA SER A 99 -3.18 20.89 -10.47
C SER A 99 -2.35 21.48 -9.33
N ARG A 100 -2.99 21.92 -8.25
CA ARG A 100 -2.27 22.35 -7.04
C ARG A 100 -1.36 21.22 -6.54
N SER A 101 -0.30 21.56 -5.83
CA SER A 101 0.45 20.60 -5.01
C SER A 101 -0.28 20.33 -3.70
N MET A 102 0.03 19.20 -3.07
CA MET A 102 -0.47 18.86 -1.73
C MET A 102 -0.17 19.98 -0.71
N ARG A 103 1.02 20.59 -0.79
CA ARG A 103 1.40 21.74 0.06
C ARG A 103 0.47 22.92 -0.14
N GLU A 104 0.21 23.32 -1.40
CA GLU A 104 -0.69 24.44 -1.71
C GLU A 104 -2.12 24.17 -1.23
N VAL A 105 -2.60 22.92 -1.31
CA VAL A 105 -3.92 22.55 -0.77
C VAL A 105 -3.92 22.66 0.76
N ALA A 106 -2.88 22.17 1.43
CA ALA A 106 -2.76 22.27 2.89
C ALA A 106 -2.73 23.74 3.35
N GLU A 107 -2.01 24.61 2.66
CA GLU A 107 -1.89 26.04 2.99
C GLU A 107 -3.23 26.80 3.01
N LEU A 108 -4.26 26.31 2.31
CA LEU A 108 -5.62 26.86 2.38
C LEU A 108 -6.25 26.76 3.79
N TYR A 109 -5.75 25.87 4.64
CA TYR A 109 -6.33 25.55 5.95
C TYR A 109 -5.41 25.89 7.14
N THR A 110 -4.17 26.32 6.89
CA THR A 110 -3.19 26.58 7.96
C THR A 110 -3.07 28.07 8.31
N GLY A 111 -3.52 28.97 7.44
CA GLY A 111 -3.30 30.40 7.56
C GLY A 111 -1.81 30.72 7.38
N THR A 112 -1.18 31.38 8.36
CA THR A 112 0.26 31.70 8.34
C THR A 112 1.14 30.67 9.05
N LYS A 113 0.56 29.56 9.53
CA LYS A 113 1.28 28.57 10.33
C LYS A 113 2.20 27.72 9.44
N PRO A 114 3.45 27.48 9.85
CA PRO A 114 4.34 26.59 9.10
C PRO A 114 3.79 25.15 9.08
N ILE A 115 4.11 24.42 8.02
CA ILE A 115 3.67 23.04 7.80
C ILE A 115 4.88 22.12 7.81
N SER A 116 4.99 21.27 8.82
CA SER A 116 5.94 20.16 8.82
C SER A 116 5.31 18.96 8.12
N LEU A 117 6.07 18.24 7.29
CA LEU A 117 5.64 16.99 6.67
C LEU A 117 6.22 15.82 7.45
N ILE A 118 5.41 14.81 7.76
CA ILE A 118 5.84 13.48 8.19
C ILE A 118 5.27 12.45 7.22
N LEU A 119 6.10 11.52 6.78
CA LEU A 119 5.70 10.45 5.86
C LEU A 119 5.32 9.21 6.68
N SER A 120 4.21 8.57 6.33
CA SER A 120 3.79 7.30 6.90
C SER A 120 4.76 6.19 6.52
N HIS A 121 5.21 6.16 5.27
CA HIS A 121 6.20 5.23 4.74
C HIS A 121 6.69 5.70 3.35
N PHE A 122 7.52 4.90 2.67
CA PHE A 122 8.23 5.32 1.45
C PHE A 122 7.66 4.81 0.13
N HIS A 123 6.45 4.26 0.11
CA HIS A 123 5.80 3.95 -1.16
C HIS A 123 5.43 5.22 -1.93
N TYR A 124 5.42 5.09 -3.25
CA TYR A 124 5.29 6.19 -4.20
C TYR A 124 4.11 7.11 -3.93
N ASP A 125 3.05 6.52 -3.44
CA ASP A 125 1.74 7.12 -3.33
C ASP A 125 1.54 7.91 -2.02
N HIS A 126 2.60 8.01 -1.22
CA HIS A 126 2.66 8.81 0.01
C HIS A 126 3.72 9.90 -0.05
N ILE A 127 4.61 9.88 -1.04
CA ILE A 127 5.82 10.71 -1.06
C ILE A 127 5.86 11.72 -2.20
N SER A 128 4.90 11.67 -3.12
CA SER A 128 5.08 12.28 -4.45
C SER A 128 5.29 13.79 -4.42
N ASP A 129 4.57 14.51 -3.56
CA ASP A 129 4.75 15.95 -3.37
C ASP A 129 5.70 16.32 -2.23
N ALA A 130 6.44 15.37 -1.65
CA ALA A 130 7.30 15.64 -0.50
C ALA A 130 8.35 16.73 -0.80
N ALA A 131 8.82 16.81 -2.05
CA ALA A 131 9.77 17.84 -2.50
C ALA A 131 9.19 19.26 -2.56
N ALA A 132 7.86 19.42 -2.47
CA ALA A 132 7.21 20.73 -2.36
C ALA A 132 7.34 21.32 -0.94
N PHE A 133 7.64 20.50 0.07
CA PHE A 133 7.80 20.91 1.46
C PHE A 133 9.25 21.32 1.77
N ASP A 134 9.45 22.05 2.87
CA ASP A 134 10.79 22.56 3.27
C ASP A 134 11.75 21.45 3.75
N GLY A 135 11.19 20.28 4.02
CA GLY A 135 11.85 19.03 4.37
C GLY A 135 10.86 18.05 5.02
N VAL A 136 11.28 16.80 5.19
CA VAL A 136 10.47 15.70 5.74
C VAL A 136 10.94 15.30 7.13
N THR A 137 9.99 14.93 7.97
CA THR A 137 10.22 14.20 9.21
C THR A 137 10.16 12.71 8.89
N LEU A 138 11.23 11.99 9.23
CA LEU A 138 11.33 10.54 9.06
C LEU A 138 11.46 9.89 10.42
N ILE A 139 10.97 8.66 10.57
CA ILE A 139 11.20 7.88 11.78
C ILE A 139 12.70 7.61 11.98
N ASP A 140 13.19 7.80 13.20
CA ASP A 140 14.59 7.61 13.57
C ASP A 140 14.94 6.12 13.66
N ARG A 141 15.40 5.57 12.55
CA ARG A 141 15.82 4.17 12.45
C ARG A 141 17.29 4.05 12.02
N PRO A 142 18.04 3.03 12.48
CA PRO A 142 19.44 2.83 12.08
C PRO A 142 19.65 2.74 10.56
N ASP A 143 18.77 2.03 9.85
CA ASP A 143 18.77 1.87 8.39
C ASP A 143 18.53 3.19 7.65
N ILE A 144 17.59 4.00 8.14
CA ILE A 144 17.32 5.34 7.60
C ILE A 144 18.52 6.26 7.85
N ARG A 145 19.04 6.30 9.09
CA ARG A 145 20.23 7.09 9.44
C ARG A 145 21.44 6.76 8.59
N ALA A 146 21.68 5.47 8.33
CA ALA A 146 22.80 5.02 7.51
C ALA A 146 22.69 5.45 6.04
N THR A 147 21.47 5.70 5.57
CA THR A 147 21.18 6.11 4.18
C THR A 147 21.26 7.62 3.99
N ILE A 148 21.04 8.40 5.05
CA ILE A 148 21.10 9.86 5.00
C ILE A 148 22.54 10.33 4.74
N LYS A 149 22.72 11.14 3.70
CA LYS A 149 23.98 11.80 3.36
C LYS A 149 23.74 13.29 3.18
N ASP A 150 24.52 14.11 3.85
CA ASP A 150 24.43 15.58 3.79
C ASP A 150 23.00 16.13 4.02
N GLY A 151 22.26 15.50 4.94
CA GLY A 151 20.87 15.89 5.26
C GLY A 151 19.83 15.46 4.23
N VAL A 152 20.20 14.57 3.30
CA VAL A 152 19.33 14.07 2.24
C VAL A 152 19.16 12.56 2.35
N TYR A 153 17.91 12.09 2.25
CA TYR A 153 17.56 10.69 2.14
C TYR A 153 17.18 10.34 0.70
N THR A 154 17.80 9.32 0.13
CA THR A 154 17.44 8.80 -1.19
C THR A 154 16.67 7.50 -1.01
N ILE A 155 15.46 7.45 -1.55
CA ILE A 155 14.63 6.25 -1.53
C ILE A 155 15.29 5.18 -2.38
N GLY A 156 15.43 3.98 -1.82
CA GLY A 156 16.05 2.85 -2.50
C GLY A 156 15.18 2.34 -3.65
N PRO A 157 15.78 1.59 -4.60
CA PRO A 157 15.08 1.06 -5.77
C PRO A 157 13.96 0.07 -5.40
N LEU A 158 14.04 -0.50 -4.19
CA LEU A 158 13.15 -1.52 -3.68
C LEU A 158 11.86 -0.88 -3.15
N GLU A 159 12.00 0.21 -2.41
CA GLU A 159 10.90 1.04 -1.91
C GLU A 159 10.26 1.82 -3.07
N SER A 160 11.08 2.27 -4.03
CA SER A 160 10.61 3.03 -5.19
C SER A 160 9.93 2.22 -6.29
N HIS A 161 9.91 0.88 -6.17
CA HIS A 161 9.46 -0.02 -7.23
C HIS A 161 10.15 0.25 -8.59
N GLY A 162 11.43 0.62 -8.54
CA GLY A 162 12.24 0.95 -9.71
C GLY A 162 11.98 2.33 -10.32
N MET A 163 11.19 3.19 -9.67
CA MET A 163 11.01 4.58 -10.08
C MET A 163 12.11 5.47 -9.48
N ASP A 164 12.52 6.49 -10.23
CA ASP A 164 13.46 7.51 -9.75
C ASP A 164 12.71 8.60 -8.98
N TRP A 165 12.90 8.66 -7.67
CA TRP A 165 12.34 9.71 -6.81
C TRP A 165 13.31 10.83 -6.58
N ARG A 166 12.77 12.04 -6.41
CA ARG A 166 13.57 13.17 -5.93
C ARG A 166 14.09 12.85 -4.53
N PRO A 167 15.38 13.06 -4.25
CA PRO A 167 15.90 12.91 -2.90
C PRO A 167 15.16 13.81 -1.91
N LEU A 168 14.90 13.28 -0.72
CA LEU A 168 14.14 13.94 0.33
C LEU A 168 15.10 14.69 1.26
N LYS A 169 14.90 16.00 1.40
CA LYS A 169 15.60 16.78 2.43
C LYS A 169 15.04 16.39 3.79
N VAL A 170 15.87 15.86 4.68
CA VAL A 170 15.46 15.46 6.03
C VAL A 170 15.47 16.70 6.94
N ALA A 171 14.30 17.08 7.42
CA ALA A 171 14.13 18.17 8.39
C ALA A 171 14.26 17.68 9.83
N HIS A 172 13.80 16.46 10.12
CA HIS A 172 13.79 15.90 11.46
C HIS A 172 13.81 14.35 11.45
N LEU A 173 14.45 13.76 12.44
CA LEU A 173 14.35 12.33 12.75
C LEU A 173 13.58 12.18 14.06
N VAL A 174 12.38 11.59 13.98
CA VAL A 174 11.46 11.47 15.12
C VAL A 174 11.59 10.09 15.76
N ALA A 175 11.68 10.01 17.07
CA ALA A 175 11.79 8.73 17.78
C ALA A 175 10.42 8.02 17.90
N ASP A 176 10.45 6.69 18.07
CA ASP A 176 9.25 5.92 18.42
C ASP A 176 8.72 6.36 19.79
N GLY A 177 7.45 6.76 19.84
CA GLY A 177 6.78 7.32 21.02
C GLY A 177 7.01 8.82 21.23
N GLU A 178 7.71 9.52 20.33
CA GLU A 178 7.92 10.96 20.45
C GLU A 178 6.62 11.75 20.24
N VAL A 179 6.48 12.86 20.97
CA VAL A 179 5.32 13.75 20.90
C VAL A 179 5.67 15.01 20.13
N LEU A 180 4.94 15.25 19.03
CA LEU A 180 5.00 16.49 18.27
C LEU A 180 3.98 17.50 18.83
N ASP A 181 4.48 18.64 19.34
CA ASP A 181 3.63 19.74 19.83
C ASP A 181 3.37 20.78 18.72
N LEU A 182 2.11 20.89 18.30
CA LEU A 182 1.64 21.79 17.24
C LEU A 182 1.13 23.15 17.79
N GLY A 183 1.25 23.38 19.11
CA GLY A 183 0.67 24.51 19.83
C GLY A 183 -0.76 24.18 20.26
N GLY A 184 -0.98 23.81 21.52
CA GLY A 184 -2.30 23.43 22.03
C GLY A 184 -2.83 22.10 21.48
N ARG A 185 -2.04 21.38 20.67
CA ARG A 185 -2.36 20.07 20.10
C ARG A 185 -1.09 19.22 20.04
N THR A 186 -1.13 18.04 20.63
CA THR A 186 -0.01 17.09 20.67
C THR A 186 -0.34 15.82 19.88
N VAL A 187 0.64 15.32 19.13
CA VAL A 187 0.50 14.10 18.31
C VAL A 187 1.65 13.16 18.63
N GLU A 188 1.35 11.95 19.10
CA GLU A 188 2.32 10.89 19.33
C GLU A 188 2.65 10.17 18.02
N VAL A 189 3.94 9.89 17.79
CA VAL A 189 4.44 9.17 16.61
C VAL A 189 4.86 7.77 17.02
N PHE A 190 4.35 6.74 16.35
CA PHE A 190 4.72 5.35 16.61
C PHE A 190 5.32 4.69 15.36
N ASN A 191 6.50 4.08 15.49
CA ASN A 191 7.00 3.17 14.46
C ASN A 191 6.33 1.82 14.64
N LEU A 192 5.53 1.41 13.67
CA LEU A 192 4.83 0.14 13.67
C LEU A 192 5.23 -0.69 12.43
N PRO A 193 6.40 -1.36 12.45
CA PRO A 193 6.82 -2.23 11.37
C PRO A 193 5.76 -3.30 11.05
N GLY A 194 5.47 -3.50 9.77
CA GLY A 194 4.49 -4.50 9.32
C GLY A 194 4.21 -4.41 7.83
N HIS A 195 3.55 -3.33 7.41
CA HIS A 195 3.36 -3.01 6.00
C HIS A 195 4.71 -2.69 5.33
N THR A 196 5.47 -1.76 5.92
CA THR A 196 6.91 -1.58 5.70
C THR A 196 7.63 -1.53 7.04
N ALA A 197 8.97 -1.55 7.03
CA ALA A 197 9.75 -1.52 8.26
C ALA A 197 9.72 -0.13 8.94
N GLU A 198 9.63 0.91 8.13
CA GLU A 198 9.60 2.32 8.55
C GLU A 198 8.19 2.87 8.78
N SER A 199 7.14 2.05 8.60
CA SER A 199 5.74 2.48 8.77
C SER A 199 5.51 3.25 10.07
N VAL A 200 4.89 4.42 9.96
CA VAL A 200 4.56 5.34 11.04
C VAL A 200 3.04 5.46 11.19
N VAL A 201 2.60 5.49 12.44
CA VAL A 201 1.23 5.84 12.82
C VAL A 201 1.24 7.06 13.74
N LEU A 202 0.32 7.99 13.52
CA LEU A 202 0.13 9.17 14.35
C LEU A 202 -1.06 8.97 15.29
N PHE A 203 -0.93 9.37 16.56
CA PHE A 203 -2.04 9.33 17.51
C PHE A 203 -2.23 10.68 18.21
N ASP A 204 -3.36 11.33 17.94
CA ASP A 204 -3.86 12.44 18.76
C ASP A 204 -4.74 11.86 19.88
N ARG A 205 -4.13 11.65 21.06
CA ARG A 205 -4.83 11.09 22.22
C ARG A 205 -5.99 11.96 22.69
N HIS A 206 -5.86 13.28 22.60
CA HIS A 206 -6.89 14.21 23.07
C HIS A 206 -8.16 14.12 22.21
N ARG A 207 -8.01 13.95 20.90
CA ARG A 207 -9.14 13.76 19.97
C ARG A 207 -9.56 12.30 19.78
N ASN A 208 -8.79 11.37 20.35
CA ASN A 208 -8.92 9.92 20.17
C ASN A 208 -8.94 9.51 18.68
N GLN A 209 -7.97 10.05 17.91
CA GLN A 209 -7.84 9.86 16.46
C GLN A 209 -6.48 9.27 16.11
N VAL A 210 -6.48 8.15 15.38
CA VAL A 210 -5.28 7.49 14.85
C VAL A 210 -5.21 7.63 13.34
N PHE A 211 -4.10 8.15 12.83
CA PHE A 211 -3.82 8.21 11.40
C PHE A 211 -2.80 7.12 11.07
N ALA A 212 -3.24 6.10 10.34
CA ALA A 212 -2.56 4.82 10.24
C ALA A 212 -1.69 4.65 8.99
N GLY A 213 -1.78 5.56 8.01
CA GLY A 213 -1.19 5.35 6.69
C GLY A 213 -1.65 4.02 6.13
N ASP A 214 -0.69 3.19 5.72
CA ASP A 214 -0.92 1.84 5.19
C ASP A 214 -0.82 0.73 6.24
N PHE A 215 -0.55 1.08 7.50
CA PHE A 215 -0.51 0.10 8.58
C PHE A 215 -1.88 -0.53 8.84
N VAL A 216 -2.97 0.18 8.59
CA VAL A 216 -4.30 -0.40 8.53
C VAL A 216 -5.23 0.56 7.81
N TYR A 217 -6.00 0.04 6.87
CA TYR A 217 -6.99 0.79 6.13
C TYR A 217 -8.13 -0.13 5.71
N ARG A 218 -9.28 0.46 5.37
CA ARG A 218 -10.43 -0.28 4.87
C ARG A 218 -10.57 -0.02 3.36
N HIS A 219 -9.92 -0.87 2.58
CA HIS A 219 -9.96 -0.83 1.12
C HIS A 219 -10.30 -2.22 0.61
N LEU A 220 -11.27 -2.33 -0.30
CA LEU A 220 -11.73 -3.64 -0.78
C LEU A 220 -10.68 -4.36 -1.65
N GLY A 221 -9.67 -3.64 -2.16
CA GLY A 221 -8.49 -4.21 -2.80
C GLY A 221 -7.58 -4.94 -1.81
N GLY A 222 -7.83 -4.78 -0.51
CA GLY A 222 -7.12 -5.46 0.56
C GLY A 222 -5.87 -4.74 1.02
N ILE A 223 -5.38 -5.17 2.18
CA ILE A 223 -4.13 -4.74 2.77
C ILE A 223 -2.98 -5.43 2.06
N ILE A 224 -2.02 -4.64 1.61
CA ILE A 224 -0.79 -5.12 0.98
C ILE A 224 0.20 -5.48 2.07
N ALA A 225 0.54 -6.76 2.16
CA ALA A 225 1.60 -7.29 3.03
C ALA A 225 2.54 -8.20 2.22
N PHE A 226 2.77 -7.82 0.97
CA PHE A 226 3.67 -8.48 0.03
C PHE A 226 4.74 -7.55 -0.55
N ALA A 227 4.70 -6.26 -0.20
CA ALA A 227 5.70 -5.30 -0.63
C ALA A 227 7.04 -5.65 0.00
N SER A 228 8.11 -5.15 -0.61
CA SER A 228 9.41 -5.34 -0.02
C SER A 228 9.51 -4.57 1.31
N GLY A 229 10.00 -5.23 2.35
CA GLY A 229 10.01 -4.68 3.71
C GLY A 229 8.77 -5.01 4.53
N SER A 230 7.74 -5.65 3.94
CA SER A 230 6.64 -6.22 4.71
C SER A 230 7.13 -7.39 5.59
N ASP A 231 6.71 -7.42 6.85
CA ASP A 231 7.02 -8.49 7.81
C ASP A 231 5.77 -8.86 8.60
N LEU A 232 5.19 -10.02 8.32
CA LEU A 232 3.93 -10.48 8.95
C LEU A 232 4.06 -10.70 10.46
N ARG A 233 5.24 -11.08 10.96
CA ARG A 233 5.47 -11.27 12.38
C ARG A 233 5.48 -9.91 13.07
N ALA A 234 6.26 -8.97 12.53
CA ALA A 234 6.29 -7.61 13.04
C ALA A 234 4.90 -6.95 12.94
N TYR A 235 4.17 -7.19 11.84
CA TYR A 235 2.82 -6.67 11.63
C TYR A 235 1.85 -7.19 12.71
N LYS A 236 1.92 -8.47 13.05
CA LYS A 236 1.11 -9.05 14.13
C LYS A 236 1.48 -8.46 15.50
N GLU A 237 2.76 -8.35 15.80
CA GLU A 237 3.23 -7.76 17.05
C GLU A 237 2.80 -6.29 17.19
N ASN A 238 2.92 -5.52 16.11
CA ASN A 238 2.56 -4.10 16.10
C ASN A 238 1.06 -3.84 16.01
N SER A 239 0.26 -4.73 15.41
CA SER A 239 -1.20 -4.62 15.48
C SER A 239 -1.70 -4.87 16.90
N THR A 240 -1.07 -5.80 17.63
CA THR A 240 -1.31 -6.01 19.07
C THR A 240 -0.90 -4.77 19.88
N ARG A 241 0.27 -4.19 19.57
CA ARG A 241 0.75 -2.95 20.20
C ARG A 241 -0.24 -1.80 20.00
N LEU A 242 -0.72 -1.59 18.76
CA LEU A 242 -1.68 -0.52 18.46
C LEU A 242 -3.02 -0.75 19.14
N LEU A 243 -3.48 -2.01 19.28
CA LEU A 243 -4.66 -2.34 20.08
C LEU A 243 -4.49 -2.00 21.56
N HIS A 244 -3.28 -2.14 22.13
CA HIS A 244 -3.01 -1.74 23.53
C HIS A 244 -2.88 -0.23 23.72
N LEU A 245 -2.41 0.50 22.69
CA LEU A 245 -2.31 1.96 22.73
C LEU A 245 -3.68 2.65 22.65
N THR A 246 -4.67 1.98 22.06
CA THR A 246 -5.99 2.52 21.72
C THR A 246 -7.13 1.94 22.57
N ASN A 247 -8.28 2.61 22.60
CA ASN A 247 -9.47 2.20 23.34
C ASN A 247 -10.66 1.94 22.40
N ALA A 248 -11.76 1.41 22.93
CA ALA A 248 -12.94 1.03 22.14
C ALA A 248 -13.52 2.17 21.29
N ASP A 249 -13.35 3.42 21.72
CA ASP A 249 -13.89 4.62 21.06
C ASP A 249 -12.87 5.29 20.12
N THR A 250 -11.67 4.72 19.96
CA THR A 250 -10.64 5.28 19.08
C THR A 250 -11.06 5.17 17.63
N ARG A 251 -11.05 6.32 16.94
CA ARG A 251 -11.32 6.42 15.49
C ARG A 251 -10.02 6.28 14.72
N PHE A 252 -10.06 5.53 13.62
CA PHE A 252 -8.92 5.29 12.76
C PHE A 252 -9.14 5.90 11.38
N PHE A 253 -8.02 6.35 10.80
CA PHE A 253 -7.93 7.06 9.54
C PHE A 253 -6.79 6.46 8.71
N GLY A 254 -7.11 5.63 7.73
CA GLY A 254 -6.15 5.00 6.81
C GLY A 254 -5.88 5.85 5.57
N ALA A 255 -4.87 5.50 4.79
CA ALA A 255 -4.50 6.29 3.60
C ALA A 255 -5.21 5.87 2.30
N HIS A 256 -6.07 4.85 2.33
CA HIS A 256 -6.76 4.33 1.15
C HIS A 256 -8.24 4.03 1.36
N GLY A 257 -9.01 4.16 0.29
CA GLY A 257 -10.36 3.60 0.20
C GLY A 257 -11.36 4.30 1.11
N ILE A 258 -11.92 3.57 2.08
CA ILE A 258 -12.75 4.16 3.13
C ILE A 258 -11.77 4.63 4.24
N PRO A 259 -11.42 5.93 4.29
CA PRO A 259 -10.37 6.40 5.16
C PRO A 259 -10.72 6.17 6.62
N ARG A 260 -12.00 6.33 7.00
CA ARG A 260 -12.45 6.22 8.39
C ARG A 260 -12.99 4.84 8.74
N PHE A 261 -12.52 4.26 9.84
CA PHE A 261 -13.04 3.02 10.43
C PHE A 261 -12.84 2.99 11.94
N GLU A 262 -13.45 2.01 12.61
CA GLU A 262 -13.44 1.87 14.07
C GLU A 262 -12.46 0.76 14.51
N ARG A 263 -12.20 0.67 15.82
CA ARG A 263 -11.19 -0.24 16.39
C ARG A 263 -11.45 -1.74 16.11
N ASP A 264 -12.70 -2.11 15.84
CA ASP A 264 -13.07 -3.49 15.49
C ASP A 264 -12.37 -3.98 14.22
N TRP A 265 -12.12 -3.08 13.26
CA TRP A 265 -11.36 -3.40 12.05
C TRP A 265 -9.90 -3.73 12.34
N LEU A 266 -9.24 -2.95 13.21
CA LEU A 266 -7.89 -3.26 13.69
C LEU A 266 -7.87 -4.60 14.47
N ALA A 267 -8.88 -4.86 15.29
CA ALA A 267 -8.98 -6.12 16.03
C ALA A 267 -9.20 -7.33 15.09
N LEU A 268 -9.95 -7.14 14.00
CA LEU A 268 -10.10 -8.13 12.94
C LEU A 268 -8.76 -8.39 12.24
N LEU A 269 -8.04 -7.33 11.82
CA LEU A 269 -6.71 -7.44 11.21
C LEU A 269 -5.74 -8.20 12.11
N ASP A 270 -5.64 -7.81 13.38
CA ASP A 270 -4.77 -8.43 14.38
C ASP A 270 -5.04 -9.95 14.53
N ARG A 271 -6.31 -10.33 14.56
CA ARG A 271 -6.73 -11.74 14.66
C ARG A 271 -6.42 -12.52 13.39
N GLU A 272 -6.64 -11.94 12.21
CA GLU A 272 -6.35 -12.63 10.95
C GLU A 272 -4.83 -12.76 10.75
N LEU A 273 -4.03 -11.75 11.10
CA LEU A 273 -2.57 -11.84 11.14
C LEU A 273 -2.11 -12.97 12.07
N ASP A 274 -2.71 -13.12 13.25
CA ASP A 274 -2.40 -14.20 14.20
C ASP A 274 -2.61 -15.59 13.57
N LYS A 275 -3.72 -15.78 12.85
CA LYS A 275 -3.98 -17.03 12.12
C LYS A 275 -2.96 -17.26 11.01
N ILE A 276 -2.57 -16.21 10.29
CA ILE A 276 -1.59 -16.30 9.20
C ILE A 276 -0.24 -16.75 9.76
N ILE A 277 0.27 -16.10 10.81
CA ILE A 277 1.59 -16.43 11.39
C ILE A 277 1.61 -17.82 12.05
N LYS A 278 0.45 -18.32 12.51
CA LYS A 278 0.30 -19.67 13.06
C LYS A 278 0.06 -20.75 12.01
N GLY A 279 -0.07 -20.37 10.73
CA GLY A 279 -0.40 -21.29 9.63
C GLY A 279 -1.82 -21.87 9.71
N ALA A 280 -2.72 -21.22 10.46
CA ALA A 280 -4.11 -21.64 10.64
C ALA A 280 -5.08 -20.93 9.69
N ALA A 281 -4.63 -19.89 8.98
CA ALA A 281 -5.46 -19.13 8.05
C ALA A 281 -5.62 -19.86 6.70
N THR A 282 -6.86 -19.93 6.21
CA THR A 282 -7.16 -20.37 4.84
C THR A 282 -6.89 -19.24 3.86
N TYR A 283 -6.25 -19.56 2.74
CA TYR A 283 -6.01 -18.62 1.65
C TYR A 283 -6.42 -19.20 0.30
N ARG A 284 -6.64 -18.30 -0.65
CA ARG A 284 -6.71 -18.61 -2.09
C ARG A 284 -5.65 -17.83 -2.85
N TYR A 285 -5.38 -18.24 -4.08
CA TYR A 285 -4.53 -17.45 -4.98
C TYR A 285 -5.39 -16.47 -5.78
N ALA A 286 -4.96 -15.21 -5.84
CA ALA A 286 -5.60 -14.19 -6.66
C ALA A 286 -4.56 -13.24 -7.27
N ALA A 287 -4.89 -12.65 -8.41
CA ALA A 287 -4.15 -11.49 -8.92
C ALA A 287 -4.56 -10.22 -8.15
N HIS A 288 -3.60 -9.33 -7.94
CA HIS A 288 -3.84 -8.00 -7.38
C HIS A 288 -3.62 -6.96 -8.48
N TYR A 289 -4.48 -5.94 -8.57
CA TYR A 289 -4.45 -4.96 -9.68
C TYR A 289 -3.15 -4.15 -9.75
N LEU A 290 -2.47 -3.91 -8.62
CA LEU A 290 -1.15 -3.26 -8.57
C LEU A 290 0.00 -4.13 -9.09
N ALA A 291 -0.18 -5.44 -9.10
CA ALA A 291 0.83 -6.38 -9.59
C ALA A 291 0.16 -7.49 -10.41
N PRO A 292 -0.43 -7.12 -11.58
CA PRO A 292 -1.21 -8.04 -12.39
C PRO A 292 -0.26 -9.03 -13.06
N GLY A 293 -0.34 -10.31 -12.66
CA GLY A 293 0.48 -11.39 -13.21
C GLY A 293 1.26 -12.19 -12.18
N ILE A 294 1.21 -11.83 -10.89
CA ILE A 294 1.71 -12.66 -9.80
C ILE A 294 0.51 -13.23 -9.02
N PRO A 295 0.45 -14.56 -8.80
CA PRO A 295 -0.57 -15.14 -7.94
C PRO A 295 -0.21 -14.89 -6.47
N TRP A 296 -0.91 -13.95 -5.85
CA TRP A 296 -0.75 -13.61 -4.43
C TRP A 296 -1.63 -14.51 -3.57
N ARG A 297 -1.20 -14.76 -2.33
CA ARG A 297 -2.09 -15.36 -1.35
C ARG A 297 -3.00 -14.30 -0.79
N VAL A 298 -4.30 -14.54 -0.83
CA VAL A 298 -5.30 -13.68 -0.24
C VAL A 298 -5.96 -14.43 0.91
N TYR A 299 -5.83 -13.88 2.10
CA TYR A 299 -6.59 -14.29 3.28
C TYR A 299 -7.78 -13.36 3.39
N GLN A 300 -8.99 -13.91 3.39
CA GLN A 300 -10.22 -13.12 3.35
C GLN A 300 -11.15 -13.48 4.53
N ASN A 301 -11.63 -12.46 5.25
CA ASN A 301 -12.65 -12.59 6.29
C ASN A 301 -13.63 -11.41 6.20
N GLY A 302 -14.82 -11.66 5.65
CA GLY A 302 -15.76 -10.60 5.29
C GLY A 302 -15.13 -9.66 4.25
N ASP A 303 -15.18 -8.36 4.55
CA ASP A 303 -14.59 -7.31 3.70
C ASP A 303 -13.05 -7.22 3.84
N LEU A 304 -12.45 -7.86 4.86
CA LEU A 304 -11.01 -7.78 5.06
C LEU A 304 -10.32 -8.77 4.13
N SER A 305 -9.41 -8.26 3.30
CA SER A 305 -8.47 -9.06 2.51
C SER A 305 -7.04 -8.67 2.88
N ILE A 306 -6.17 -9.66 3.10
CA ILE A 306 -4.73 -9.46 3.32
C ILE A 306 -3.98 -10.21 2.23
N TYR A 307 -3.20 -9.48 1.44
CA TYR A 307 -2.40 -10.04 0.36
C TYR A 307 -0.96 -10.24 0.84
N THR A 308 -0.42 -11.44 0.64
CA THR A 308 0.95 -11.78 1.05
C THR A 308 1.71 -12.47 -0.07
N THR A 309 3.05 -12.46 0.05
CA THR A 309 3.91 -13.22 -0.86
C THR A 309 3.59 -14.71 -0.80
N PRO A 310 3.67 -15.44 -1.93
CA PRO A 310 3.73 -16.89 -1.85
C PRO A 310 5.02 -17.29 -1.10
N LEU A 311 4.96 -17.98 0.06
CA LEU A 311 6.12 -18.49 0.85
C LEU A 311 7.07 -19.43 0.07
N VAL A 312 6.91 -19.61 -1.25
CA VAL A 312 7.93 -20.30 -2.03
C VAL A 312 8.88 -19.22 -2.50
N ASP A 313 10.09 -19.20 -1.95
CA ASP A 313 11.22 -18.48 -2.54
C ASP A 313 11.18 -18.63 -4.07
N PRO A 314 11.47 -17.58 -4.86
CA PRO A 314 11.54 -17.71 -6.30
C PRO A 314 12.91 -18.31 -6.67
N PRO A 315 12.99 -19.64 -6.83
CA PRO A 315 13.74 -20.12 -7.99
C PRO A 315 12.91 -20.94 -8.96
N VAL A 316 11.68 -21.36 -8.62
CA VAL A 316 11.06 -22.48 -9.37
C VAL A 316 9.78 -22.12 -10.10
N PHE A 317 9.03 -21.10 -9.67
CA PHE A 317 7.73 -20.81 -10.26
C PHE A 317 7.66 -19.36 -10.74
N TRP A 318 7.65 -19.22 -12.08
CA TRP A 318 7.25 -18.03 -12.84
C TRP A 318 8.28 -16.92 -13.07
N SER A 319 9.42 -17.26 -13.67
CA SER A 319 9.97 -16.31 -14.65
C SER A 319 9.27 -16.54 -15.99
N LYS A 320 8.97 -15.48 -16.76
CA LYS A 320 8.54 -15.60 -18.17
C LYS A 320 9.51 -16.49 -18.97
N TRP A 321 10.76 -16.57 -18.52
CA TRP A 321 11.80 -17.44 -19.05
C TRP A 321 11.58 -18.93 -18.76
N THR A 322 10.98 -19.32 -17.63
CA THR A 322 10.67 -20.72 -17.33
C THR A 322 9.53 -21.23 -18.23
N GLY A 323 8.49 -20.41 -18.42
CA GLY A 323 7.43 -20.71 -19.39
C GLY A 323 7.97 -20.78 -20.82
N LEU A 324 8.79 -19.81 -21.23
CA LEU A 324 9.48 -19.83 -22.52
C LEU A 324 10.40 -21.05 -22.67
N LEU A 325 11.11 -21.45 -21.61
CA LEU A 325 11.99 -22.62 -21.59
C LEU A 325 11.18 -23.91 -21.75
N VAL A 326 10.07 -24.06 -21.04
CA VAL A 326 9.18 -25.22 -21.15
C VAL A 326 8.58 -25.31 -22.55
N VAL A 327 8.09 -24.20 -23.10
CA VAL A 327 7.56 -24.14 -24.48
C VAL A 327 8.65 -24.46 -25.49
N THR A 328 9.84 -23.87 -25.35
CA THR A 328 10.97 -24.08 -26.27
C THR A 328 11.45 -25.53 -26.20
N MET A 329 11.62 -26.11 -25.01
CA MET A 329 11.99 -27.51 -24.83
C MET A 329 10.91 -28.45 -25.36
N GLY A 330 9.63 -28.12 -25.17
CA GLY A 330 8.50 -28.87 -25.71
C GLY A 330 8.47 -28.88 -27.24
N LEU A 331 8.67 -27.71 -27.87
CA LEU A 331 8.76 -27.58 -29.33
C LEU A 331 10.00 -28.31 -29.89
N LEU A 332 11.14 -28.23 -29.20
CA LEU A 332 12.37 -28.93 -29.59
C LEU A 332 12.19 -30.45 -29.53
N PHE A 333 11.54 -30.95 -28.48
CA PHE A 333 11.23 -32.37 -28.31
C PHE A 333 10.27 -32.87 -29.39
N LEU A 334 9.22 -32.11 -29.70
CA LEU A 334 8.28 -32.42 -30.80
C LEU A 334 8.99 -32.42 -32.17
N TYR A 335 9.91 -31.48 -32.41
CA TYR A 335 10.72 -31.43 -33.63
C TYR A 335 11.65 -32.64 -33.76
N LEU A 336 12.30 -33.06 -32.67
CA LEU A 336 13.16 -34.25 -32.65
C LEU A 336 12.36 -35.52 -32.92
N LEU A 337 11.18 -35.67 -32.30
CA LEU A 337 10.27 -36.79 -32.57
C LEU A 337 9.80 -36.81 -34.03
N TYR A 338 9.50 -35.64 -34.61
CA TYR A 338 9.19 -35.52 -36.03
C TYR A 338 10.37 -35.96 -36.92
N ARG A 339 11.60 -35.51 -36.63
CA ARG A 339 12.80 -35.89 -37.40
C ARG A 339 13.11 -37.39 -37.33
N ILE A 340 12.95 -38.00 -36.15
CA ILE A 340 13.13 -39.44 -35.97
C ILE A 340 12.07 -40.23 -36.75
N ALA A 341 10.82 -39.76 -36.76
CA ALA A 341 9.74 -40.40 -37.50
C ALA A 341 9.84 -40.19 -39.03
N ALA A 342 10.31 -39.02 -39.48
CA ALA A 342 10.50 -38.70 -40.88
C ALA A 342 11.70 -39.43 -41.53
N ASN A 343 12.75 -39.74 -40.76
CA ASN A 343 13.91 -40.51 -41.23
C ASN A 343 13.69 -42.03 -41.26
N ARG A 344 12.48 -42.51 -40.91
CA ARG A 344 12.11 -43.93 -40.97
C ARG A 344 11.17 -44.27 -42.13
N PHE A 345 11.03 -43.38 -43.11
CA PHE A 345 10.32 -43.59 -44.37
C PHE A 345 11.21 -43.26 -45.57
#